data_AF-B1N548-F1
#
_entry.id   AF-B1N548-F1
#
_cell.length_a   1.000
_cell.length_b   1.000
_cell.length_c   1.000
_cell.angle_alpha   90.00
_cell.angle_beta   90.00
_cell.angle_gamma   90.00
#
_symmetry.space_group_name_H-M   'P 1'
#
loop_
_entity.id
_entity.type
_entity.pdbx_description
1 polymer ?
#
loop_
_entity_poly.entity_id
_entity_poly.type
_entity_poly.pdbx_seq_one_letter_code
_entity_poly.pdbx_strand_id
1 'polypeptide(L)'
;MNYNVIKALDQEETGDLIKYFNYTDGILEANSGVHDNKCLSIDSSDPPCPVQKGMYTKVKLTDESIQITNIDKSSITALVRIQIKPTEQFWTQIKDSQEGDISGFQTGRLTAIEYFVGLKSSTHLFDAYRVYSRNKKTACEQTEALYENAAIRMLKAQEELDYKPGIYTQWEAAYKHEDNVCGCYFNLQEIIKAPNNTIEKEFEVIIPLDDLLPFAAMKMFPNGIFGNLTLEVKMAIQQNFVICQCNQNTIINKISKQINSPVKGNSLVLSIGIDQMKERDYYGVLNSKHENCSFTQIGDTFITSMMSLQKDSNHELGVLTPKNIKSCFTITDGSLRYCRTNINGFNIKDSVMNELIEKYQTKELIIPSQYVDYQAFSQKPLSNGLKCNTTYAMTNVSSLMFLFPRTSNEVTCSRNPLFASLQMQIDNKPYPDKPFSTVEKSHTIYNITNAGLDNLFSPSKEFAYSLECNELDPSFVNNYNPEIQYALPLKDNTSYCFLCSTERLSGYGTFCDGITKDNAHVTLTATLLPFKQLHPYLKNPWTEDINDRCPIMLVCQDCFWRCTVQGGCEYICNNKYFVKEKTGTD
;
A
#
# COMPACT_ATOMS: atom_id res chain seq x y z
N MET A 1 -53.76 -5.49 10.63
CA MET A 1 -53.58 -5.20 9.20
C MET A 1 -52.10 -5.45 8.88
N ASN A 2 -51.78 -6.18 7.81
CA ASN A 2 -50.39 -6.62 7.52
C ASN A 2 -49.48 -5.38 7.31
N TYR A 3 -48.30 -5.37 7.93
CA TYR A 3 -47.31 -4.26 7.84
C TYR A 3 -46.97 -3.93 6.38
N ASN A 4 -46.97 -4.94 5.50
CA ASN A 4 -46.75 -4.77 4.07
C ASN A 4 -47.94 -4.12 3.33
N VAL A 5 -49.16 -4.23 3.87
CA VAL A 5 -50.38 -3.59 3.30
C VAL A 5 -50.46 -2.12 3.71
N ILE A 6 -49.99 -1.77 4.91
CA ILE A 6 -49.86 -0.37 5.35
C ILE A 6 -48.78 0.34 4.51
N LYS A 7 -47.64 -0.33 4.26
CA LYS A 7 -46.57 0.19 3.37
C LYS A 7 -46.99 0.36 1.91
N ALA A 8 -47.92 -0.45 1.42
CA ALA A 8 -48.47 -0.32 0.07
C ALA A 8 -49.53 0.80 -0.05
N LEU A 9 -50.24 1.11 1.04
CA LEU A 9 -51.21 2.22 1.10
C LEU A 9 -50.54 3.57 1.35
N ASP A 10 -49.33 3.60 1.92
CA ASP A 10 -48.49 4.80 2.09
C ASP A 10 -47.64 5.15 0.84
N GLN A 11 -47.72 4.37 -0.24
CA GLN A 11 -47.08 4.73 -1.52
C GLN A 11 -47.95 5.75 -2.29
N GLU A 12 -47.97 7.00 -1.82
CA GLU A 12 -48.52 8.14 -2.58
C GLU A 12 -47.83 8.35 -3.95
N GLU A 13 -46.67 7.72 -4.19
CA GLU A 13 -45.92 7.84 -5.46
C GLU A 13 -46.51 7.02 -6.63
N THR A 14 -47.48 6.13 -6.40
CA THR A 14 -48.10 5.33 -7.48
C THR A 14 -49.55 5.72 -7.79
N GLY A 15 -50.19 6.52 -6.94
CA GLY A 15 -51.58 6.96 -7.12
C GLY A 15 -51.72 8.31 -7.82
N ASP A 16 -50.76 9.22 -7.63
CA ASP A 16 -50.74 10.51 -8.31
C ASP A 16 -49.96 10.39 -9.62
N LEU A 17 -50.70 10.06 -10.69
CA LEU A 17 -50.16 9.96 -12.04
C LEU A 17 -49.46 11.25 -12.46
N ILE A 18 -49.93 12.43 -12.04
CA ILE A 18 -49.30 13.71 -12.41
C ILE A 18 -47.95 13.85 -11.69
N LYS A 19 -47.86 13.47 -10.41
CA LYS A 19 -46.61 13.49 -9.65
C LYS A 19 -45.61 12.44 -10.16
N TYR A 20 -46.10 11.27 -10.54
CA TYR A 20 -45.32 10.23 -11.20
C TYR A 20 -44.81 10.71 -12.57
N PHE A 21 -45.66 11.30 -13.41
CA PHE A 21 -45.24 11.82 -14.72
C PHE A 21 -44.34 13.06 -14.58
N ASN A 22 -44.54 13.95 -13.60
CA ASN A 22 -43.60 15.05 -13.32
C ASN A 22 -42.24 14.53 -12.82
N TYR A 23 -42.23 13.47 -12.02
CA TYR A 23 -41.00 12.77 -11.62
C TYR A 23 -40.33 12.08 -12.81
N THR A 24 -41.12 11.45 -13.70
CA THR A 24 -40.64 10.80 -14.92
C THR A 24 -40.14 11.82 -15.95
N ASP A 25 -40.79 12.98 -16.07
CA ASP A 25 -40.40 14.13 -16.88
C ASP A 25 -39.13 14.79 -16.31
N GLY A 26 -38.93 14.72 -14.98
CA GLY A 26 -37.68 15.08 -14.31
C GLY A 26 -36.56 14.06 -14.51
N ILE A 27 -36.86 12.75 -14.60
CA ILE A 27 -35.91 11.71 -15.03
C ILE A 27 -35.54 11.89 -16.51
N LEU A 28 -36.50 12.32 -17.32
CA LEU A 28 -36.33 12.73 -18.72
C LEU A 28 -35.75 14.15 -18.86
N GLU A 29 -35.09 14.69 -17.82
CA GLU A 29 -34.39 15.96 -17.91
C GLU A 29 -33.55 16.01 -19.19
N ALA A 30 -33.72 17.11 -19.92
CA ALA A 30 -33.16 17.32 -21.25
C ALA A 30 -31.64 17.25 -21.21
N ASN A 31 -31.08 16.06 -21.49
CA ASN A 31 -29.66 15.75 -21.71
C ASN A 31 -28.74 16.99 -21.58
N SER A 32 -28.14 17.19 -20.41
CA SER A 32 -27.32 18.37 -20.10
C SER A 32 -25.96 18.39 -20.82
N GLY A 33 -25.62 17.31 -21.52
CA GLY A 33 -24.36 17.13 -22.23
C GLY A 33 -24.45 17.36 -23.75
N VAL A 34 -23.31 17.71 -24.33
CA VAL A 34 -22.98 17.26 -25.69
C VAL A 34 -22.75 15.74 -25.57
N HIS A 35 -23.17 14.91 -26.53
CA HIS A 35 -22.91 13.46 -26.53
C HIS A 35 -21.41 13.16 -26.75
N ASP A 36 -20.57 13.56 -25.79
CA ASP A 36 -19.13 13.68 -25.92
C ASP A 36 -18.46 13.17 -24.65
N ASN A 37 -18.43 11.84 -24.50
CA ASN A 37 -17.58 11.19 -23.50
C ASN A 37 -16.17 11.10 -24.08
N LYS A 38 -15.21 11.74 -23.43
CA LYS A 38 -13.81 11.81 -23.87
C LYS A 38 -12.92 11.01 -22.94
N CYS A 39 -11.97 10.31 -23.55
CA CYS A 39 -10.80 9.75 -22.88
C CYS A 39 -9.57 10.25 -23.63
N LEU A 40 -8.72 11.00 -22.93
CA LEU A 40 -7.48 11.57 -23.47
C LEU A 40 -6.30 10.93 -22.78
N SER A 41 -5.32 10.48 -23.57
CA SER A 41 -4.02 10.05 -23.06
C SER A 41 -3.00 11.15 -23.33
N ILE A 42 -2.40 11.70 -22.28
CA ILE A 42 -1.42 12.79 -22.37
C ILE A 42 -0.11 12.34 -21.73
N ASP A 43 0.95 12.34 -22.52
CA ASP A 43 2.28 11.99 -22.02
C ASP A 43 2.80 13.04 -21.04
N SER A 44 3.63 12.57 -20.11
CA SER A 44 4.36 13.43 -19.18
C SER A 44 5.29 14.41 -19.90
N SER A 45 5.50 15.57 -19.28
CA SER A 45 6.32 16.65 -19.80
C SER A 45 7.24 17.23 -18.72
N ASP A 46 8.27 17.97 -19.14
CA ASP A 46 9.17 18.73 -18.26
C ASP A 46 9.82 17.93 -17.11
N PRO A 47 10.73 16.98 -17.41
CA PRO A 47 11.09 16.49 -18.73
C PRO A 47 10.17 15.34 -19.18
N PRO A 48 10.03 15.12 -20.50
CA PRO A 48 9.34 13.94 -21.01
C PRO A 48 10.11 12.66 -20.68
N CYS A 49 9.41 11.54 -20.67
CA CYS A 49 10.05 10.23 -20.50
C CYS A 49 11.05 9.91 -21.63
N PRO A 50 12.14 9.16 -21.35
CA PRO A 50 12.39 8.44 -20.10
C PRO A 50 12.90 9.34 -18.96
N VAL A 51 12.36 9.12 -17.75
CA VAL A 51 12.74 9.88 -16.54
C VAL A 51 13.53 8.96 -15.61
N GLN A 52 14.74 9.39 -15.25
CA GLN A 52 15.59 8.65 -14.31
C GLN A 52 15.05 8.74 -12.89
N LYS A 53 15.33 7.72 -12.07
CA LYS A 53 14.96 7.72 -10.65
C LYS A 53 15.40 9.00 -9.93
N GLY A 54 14.55 9.50 -9.03
CA GLY A 54 14.82 10.72 -8.26
C GLY A 54 14.63 12.05 -9.01
N MET A 55 14.32 12.03 -10.31
CA MET A 55 13.96 13.23 -11.07
C MET A 55 12.45 13.48 -11.04
N TYR A 56 12.07 14.75 -11.16
CA TYR A 56 10.68 15.16 -11.31
C TYR A 56 10.22 15.05 -12.76
N THR A 57 8.92 14.87 -12.98
CA THR A 57 8.23 15.03 -14.26
C THR A 57 6.80 15.51 -14.01
N LYS A 58 6.15 16.12 -15.00
CA LYS A 58 4.79 16.66 -14.87
C LYS A 58 3.80 15.85 -15.68
N VAL A 59 2.61 15.66 -15.13
CA VAL A 59 1.47 15.04 -15.79
C VAL A 59 0.24 15.93 -15.62
N LYS A 60 -0.55 16.07 -16.69
CA LYS A 60 -1.81 16.84 -16.63
C LYS A 60 -2.90 15.99 -15.98
N LEU A 61 -3.57 16.53 -14.96
CA LEU A 61 -4.74 15.87 -14.37
C LEU A 61 -6.03 16.21 -15.12
N THR A 62 -6.06 17.39 -15.75
CA THR A 62 -7.18 17.88 -16.55
C THR A 62 -6.66 18.51 -17.84
N ASP A 63 -7.52 18.65 -18.84
CA ASP A 63 -7.15 19.25 -20.12
C ASP A 63 -8.22 20.24 -20.62
N GLU A 64 -7.79 21.27 -21.35
CA GLU A 64 -8.65 22.34 -21.87
C GLU A 64 -9.74 21.86 -22.83
N SER A 65 -9.54 20.71 -23.48
CA SER A 65 -10.50 20.12 -24.40
C SER A 65 -11.68 19.37 -23.72
N ILE A 66 -11.62 19.24 -22.39
CA ILE A 66 -12.65 18.64 -21.53
C ILE A 66 -13.13 19.71 -20.55
N GLN A 67 -14.43 19.97 -20.46
CA GLN A 67 -14.97 20.96 -19.51
C GLN A 67 -15.18 20.39 -18.10
N ILE A 68 -15.59 19.12 -17.99
CA ILE A 68 -15.78 18.39 -16.73
C ILE A 68 -14.91 17.12 -16.75
N THR A 69 -13.92 17.05 -15.87
CA THR A 69 -13.04 15.89 -15.71
C THR A 69 -13.55 14.98 -14.59
N ASN A 70 -13.68 13.68 -14.86
CA ASN A 70 -13.95 12.64 -13.86
C ASN A 70 -12.62 12.17 -13.26
N ILE A 71 -12.19 12.82 -12.18
CA ILE A 71 -10.92 12.54 -11.52
C ILE A 71 -10.94 11.13 -10.90
N ASP A 72 -12.06 10.71 -10.30
CA ASP A 72 -12.29 9.36 -9.75
C ASP A 72 -12.24 8.22 -10.77
N LYS A 73 -12.27 8.55 -12.07
CA LYS A 73 -12.17 7.58 -13.17
C LYS A 73 -10.90 7.75 -13.99
N SER A 74 -10.08 8.74 -13.66
CA SER A 74 -8.84 9.04 -14.37
C SER A 74 -7.67 8.37 -13.68
N SER A 75 -6.59 8.11 -14.43
CA SER A 75 -5.42 7.41 -13.89
C SER A 75 -4.13 7.87 -14.56
N ILE A 76 -3.00 7.63 -13.89
CA ILE A 76 -1.67 7.72 -14.48
C ILE A 76 -1.21 6.31 -14.84
N THR A 77 -0.71 6.09 -16.05
CA THR A 77 -0.08 4.84 -16.46
C THR A 77 1.41 5.08 -16.66
N ALA A 78 2.24 4.24 -16.06
CA ALA A 78 3.70 4.32 -16.22
C ALA A 78 4.31 2.94 -16.47
N LEU A 79 5.33 2.88 -17.33
CA LEU A 79 6.17 1.69 -17.50
C LEU A 79 7.44 1.87 -16.70
N VAL A 80 7.58 1.08 -15.64
CA VAL A 80 8.69 1.15 -14.70
C VAL A 80 9.74 0.13 -15.12
N ARG A 81 10.98 0.59 -15.30
CA ARG A 81 12.15 -0.26 -15.54
C ARG A 81 13.05 -0.24 -14.31
N ILE A 82 13.45 -1.42 -13.82
CA ILE A 82 14.33 -1.60 -12.66
C ILE A 82 15.47 -2.57 -12.94
N GLN A 83 16.62 -2.33 -12.31
CA GLN A 83 17.76 -3.26 -12.28
C GLN A 83 17.95 -3.84 -10.89
N ILE A 84 17.85 -5.16 -10.78
CA ILE A 84 17.87 -5.88 -9.50
C ILE A 84 19.17 -6.67 -9.38
N LYS A 85 19.79 -6.59 -8.21
CA LYS A 85 21.03 -7.28 -7.89
C LYS A 85 21.01 -7.84 -6.47
N PRO A 86 21.35 -9.12 -6.25
CA PRO A 86 21.58 -9.64 -4.90
C PRO A 86 22.86 -9.09 -4.28
N THR A 87 22.89 -8.97 -2.95
CA THR A 87 24.11 -8.57 -2.22
C THR A 87 25.16 -9.68 -2.21
N GLU A 88 26.41 -9.35 -1.85
CA GLU A 88 27.51 -10.34 -1.81
C GLU A 88 27.23 -11.50 -0.84
N GLN A 89 26.53 -11.24 0.26
CA GLN A 89 26.16 -12.24 1.26
C GLN A 89 25.32 -13.38 0.66
N PHE A 90 24.45 -13.06 -0.29
CA PHE A 90 23.63 -14.05 -0.99
C PHE A 90 24.48 -15.09 -1.73
N TRP A 91 25.56 -14.65 -2.38
CA TRP A 91 26.43 -15.53 -3.17
C TRP A 91 27.23 -16.51 -2.33
N THR A 92 27.66 -16.10 -1.14
CA THR A 92 28.32 -17.00 -0.18
C THR A 92 27.38 -18.14 0.20
N GLN A 93 26.11 -17.82 0.51
CA GLN A 93 25.10 -18.80 0.92
C GLN A 93 24.71 -19.80 -0.20
N ILE A 94 24.75 -19.36 -1.46
CA ILE A 94 24.41 -20.20 -2.63
C ILE A 94 25.56 -21.14 -3.00
N LYS A 95 26.83 -20.73 -2.85
CA LYS A 95 27.97 -21.60 -3.18
C LYS A 95 28.03 -22.82 -2.25
N ASP A 96 27.71 -22.63 -0.97
CA ASP A 96 27.65 -23.68 0.05
C ASP A 96 26.46 -24.65 -0.11
N SER A 97 25.57 -24.44 -1.09
CA SER A 97 24.43 -25.33 -1.38
C SER A 97 24.58 -26.12 -2.69
N GLN A 98 25.70 -25.96 -3.40
CA GLN A 98 25.94 -26.52 -4.74
C GLN A 98 26.84 -27.78 -4.74
N GLU A 99 27.34 -28.23 -3.59
CA GLU A 99 28.19 -29.44 -3.50
C GLU A 99 27.37 -30.72 -3.79
N GLY A 100 27.52 -31.25 -5.01
CA GLY A 100 27.14 -32.63 -5.36
C GLY A 100 25.95 -32.84 -6.31
N ASP A 101 25.36 -31.78 -6.88
CA ASP A 101 24.15 -31.93 -7.70
C ASP A 101 24.41 -32.27 -9.19
N ILE A 102 23.56 -33.13 -9.75
CA ILE A 102 23.47 -33.46 -11.18
C ILE A 102 22.93 -32.22 -11.93
N SER A 103 23.51 -31.88 -13.10
CA SER A 103 23.22 -30.63 -13.85
C SER A 103 21.73 -30.35 -14.13
N GLY A 104 20.92 -31.41 -14.31
CA GLY A 104 19.47 -31.34 -14.47
C GLY A 104 18.73 -30.89 -13.20
N PHE A 105 19.03 -31.52 -12.06
CA PHE A 105 18.45 -31.17 -10.76
C PHE A 105 18.72 -29.70 -10.39
N GLN A 106 19.97 -29.24 -10.56
CA GLN A 106 20.32 -27.85 -10.30
C GLN A 106 19.49 -26.88 -11.15
N THR A 107 19.34 -27.19 -12.44
CA THR A 107 18.54 -26.39 -13.37
C THR A 107 17.07 -26.35 -12.95
N GLY A 108 16.47 -27.49 -12.61
CA GLY A 108 15.11 -27.57 -12.09
C GLY A 108 14.91 -26.74 -10.82
N ARG A 109 15.80 -26.91 -9.84
CA ARG A 109 15.78 -26.19 -8.56
C ARG A 109 15.86 -24.68 -8.74
N LEU A 110 16.85 -24.19 -9.50
CA LEU A 110 17.08 -22.75 -9.67
C LEU A 110 15.96 -22.07 -10.45
N THR A 111 15.24 -22.83 -11.29
CA THR A 111 14.07 -22.32 -12.02
C THR A 111 12.82 -22.32 -11.13
N ALA A 112 12.70 -23.27 -10.19
CA ALA A 112 11.59 -23.36 -9.25
C ALA A 112 11.63 -22.29 -8.14
N ILE A 113 12.81 -21.73 -7.86
CA ILE A 113 12.98 -20.62 -6.91
C ILE A 113 12.70 -19.32 -7.66
N GLU A 114 11.49 -18.79 -7.48
CA GLU A 114 11.05 -17.52 -8.05
C GLU A 114 10.76 -16.49 -6.96
N TYR A 115 10.97 -15.24 -7.33
CA TYR A 115 10.68 -14.08 -6.50
C TYR A 115 9.72 -13.15 -7.24
N PHE A 116 8.81 -12.59 -6.48
CA PHE A 116 8.07 -11.40 -6.88
C PHE A 116 8.87 -10.15 -6.50
N VAL A 117 8.85 -9.13 -7.35
CA VAL A 117 9.34 -7.79 -7.06
C VAL A 117 8.39 -6.75 -7.63
N GLY A 118 8.00 -5.78 -6.81
CA GLY A 118 7.02 -4.79 -7.22
C GLY A 118 6.60 -3.88 -6.09
N LEU A 119 5.42 -3.28 -6.22
CA LEU A 119 4.85 -2.35 -5.27
C LEU A 119 3.61 -2.97 -4.60
N LYS A 120 3.39 -2.70 -3.31
CA LYS A 120 2.13 -3.04 -2.62
C LYS A 120 0.96 -2.18 -3.14
N SER A 121 1.25 -0.93 -3.50
CA SER A 121 0.36 0.02 -4.16
C SER A 121 1.12 0.75 -5.26
N SER A 122 0.49 1.00 -6.40
CA SER A 122 1.09 1.76 -7.50
C SER A 122 1.43 3.20 -7.10
N THR A 123 0.69 3.79 -6.14
CA THR A 123 1.03 5.11 -5.56
C THR A 123 2.39 5.14 -4.87
N HIS A 124 2.92 4.00 -4.42
CA HIS A 124 4.29 3.91 -3.87
C HIS A 124 5.37 4.21 -4.93
N LEU A 125 5.01 4.37 -6.20
CA LEU A 125 5.93 4.85 -7.22
C LEU A 125 6.43 6.27 -6.92
N PHE A 126 5.64 7.09 -6.23
CA PHE A 126 5.95 8.51 -5.98
C PHE A 126 6.63 8.73 -4.63
N ASP A 127 7.78 9.41 -4.68
CA ASP A 127 8.56 9.88 -3.53
C ASP A 127 7.97 11.18 -2.97
N ALA A 128 7.61 12.07 -3.90
CA ALA A 128 7.10 13.39 -3.63
C ALA A 128 6.20 13.83 -4.79
N TYR A 129 5.23 14.68 -4.50
CA TYR A 129 4.40 15.30 -5.53
C TYR A 129 4.02 16.74 -5.19
N ARG A 130 3.68 17.53 -6.21
CA ARG A 130 3.22 18.91 -6.11
C ARG A 130 2.07 19.15 -7.07
N VAL A 131 1.05 19.85 -6.61
CA VAL A 131 -0.11 20.19 -7.45
C VAL A 131 -0.05 21.64 -7.88
N TYR A 132 -0.33 21.86 -9.16
CA TYR A 132 -0.42 23.18 -9.79
C TYR A 132 -1.85 23.40 -10.28
N SER A 133 -2.38 24.60 -10.04
CA SER A 133 -3.64 25.07 -10.61
C SER A 133 -3.37 26.27 -11.50
N ARG A 134 -3.85 26.25 -12.76
CA ARG A 134 -3.56 27.31 -13.75
C ARG A 134 -2.06 27.61 -13.87
N ASN A 135 -1.24 26.56 -13.86
CA ASN A 135 0.24 26.63 -13.88
C ASN A 135 0.88 27.35 -12.67
N LYS A 136 0.12 27.65 -11.62
CA LYS A 136 0.64 28.18 -10.35
C LYS A 136 0.70 27.07 -9.31
N LYS A 137 1.84 26.96 -8.63
CA LYS A 137 2.03 25.98 -7.55
C LYS A 137 1.05 26.26 -6.41
N THR A 138 0.34 25.23 -5.96
CA THR A 138 -0.57 25.31 -4.81
C THR A 138 0.17 24.96 -3.51
N ALA A 139 -0.49 25.09 -2.36
CA ALA A 139 0.06 24.61 -1.09
C ALA A 139 0.05 23.08 -0.95
N CYS A 140 -0.58 22.36 -1.89
CA CYS A 140 -0.54 20.90 -1.92
C CYS A 140 0.82 20.43 -2.47
N GLU A 141 1.75 20.20 -1.55
CA GLU A 141 3.06 19.60 -1.78
C GLU A 141 3.29 18.54 -0.71
N GLN A 142 3.71 17.36 -1.14
CA GLN A 142 4.06 16.26 -0.26
C GLN A 142 5.50 15.86 -0.58
N THR A 143 6.39 15.98 0.41
CA THR A 143 7.81 15.63 0.28
C THR A 143 8.10 14.20 0.68
N GLU A 144 7.24 13.61 1.53
CA GLU A 144 7.36 12.26 2.08
C GLU A 144 6.15 11.42 1.64
N ALA A 145 5.84 11.45 0.34
CA ALA A 145 4.62 10.86 -0.22
C ALA A 145 4.58 9.34 -0.03
N LEU A 146 5.74 8.69 0.10
CA LEU A 146 5.80 7.26 0.33
C LEU A 146 5.14 6.86 1.66
N TYR A 147 5.33 7.62 2.73
CA TYR A 147 4.71 7.34 4.04
C TYR A 147 3.20 7.61 4.01
N GLU A 148 2.78 8.70 3.38
CA GLU A 148 1.36 9.00 3.14
C GLU A 148 0.69 7.86 2.36
N ASN A 149 1.28 7.47 1.23
CA ASN A 149 0.76 6.41 0.38
C ASN A 149 0.77 5.04 1.06
N ALA A 150 1.78 4.75 1.88
CA ALA A 150 1.84 3.54 2.70
C ALA A 150 0.68 3.50 3.71
N ALA A 151 0.41 4.61 4.42
CA ALA A 151 -0.69 4.70 5.37
C ALA A 151 -2.05 4.48 4.70
N ILE A 152 -2.30 5.11 3.55
CA ILE A 152 -3.54 4.90 2.76
C ILE A 152 -3.68 3.42 2.40
N ARG A 153 -2.62 2.82 1.83
CA ARG A 153 -2.64 1.42 1.37
C ARG A 153 -2.89 0.43 2.51
N MET A 154 -2.40 0.70 3.72
CA MET A 154 -2.65 -0.15 4.88
C MET A 154 -4.13 -0.14 5.30
N LEU A 155 -4.77 1.03 5.22
CA LEU A 155 -6.14 1.25 5.69
C LEU A 155 -7.24 1.03 4.64
N LYS A 156 -6.87 0.72 3.38
CA LYS A 156 -7.85 0.36 2.35
C LYS A 156 -8.62 -0.92 2.73
N ALA A 157 -9.91 -0.93 2.40
CA ALA A 157 -10.76 -2.09 2.60
C ALA A 157 -10.33 -3.26 1.72
N GLN A 158 -10.60 -4.49 2.15
CA GLN A 158 -10.25 -5.69 1.37
C GLN A 158 -10.87 -5.65 -0.04
N GLU A 159 -12.11 -5.18 -0.14
CA GLU A 159 -12.89 -5.12 -1.37
C GLU A 159 -12.31 -4.15 -2.41
N GLU A 160 -11.57 -3.11 -1.98
CA GLU A 160 -10.87 -2.19 -2.87
C GLU A 160 -9.62 -2.82 -3.49
N LEU A 161 -8.98 -3.73 -2.76
CA LEU A 161 -7.71 -4.34 -3.14
C LEU A 161 -7.87 -5.56 -4.06
N ASP A 162 -9.06 -6.15 -4.11
CA ASP A 162 -9.31 -7.37 -4.85
C ASP A 162 -9.37 -7.14 -6.37
N TYR A 163 -8.58 -7.94 -7.11
CA TYR A 163 -8.58 -7.98 -8.58
C TYR A 163 -8.32 -6.63 -9.29
N LYS A 164 -7.23 -5.94 -8.91
CA LYS A 164 -6.77 -4.67 -9.51
C LYS A 164 -5.34 -4.78 -10.07
N PRO A 165 -5.14 -5.40 -11.25
CA PRO A 165 -3.82 -5.65 -11.81
C PRO A 165 -3.12 -4.33 -12.12
N GLY A 166 -1.82 -4.24 -11.83
CA GLY A 166 -1.04 -3.01 -12.04
C GLY A 166 -1.33 -1.88 -11.04
N ILE A 167 -2.31 -2.04 -10.13
CA ILE A 167 -2.60 -1.05 -9.08
C ILE A 167 -2.11 -1.58 -7.73
N TYR A 168 -2.62 -2.72 -7.26
CA TYR A 168 -2.26 -3.27 -5.96
C TYR A 168 -1.60 -4.64 -6.07
N THR A 169 -0.79 -4.97 -5.08
CA THR A 169 -0.30 -6.33 -4.86
C THR A 169 -0.70 -6.77 -3.45
N GLN A 170 -1.37 -7.91 -3.36
CA GLN A 170 -1.55 -8.66 -2.12
C GLN A 170 -0.49 -9.77 -2.06
N TRP A 171 0.04 -10.08 -0.87
CA TRP A 171 1.08 -11.09 -0.73
C TRP A 171 0.61 -12.46 -1.21
N GLU A 172 -0.64 -12.84 -0.95
CA GLU A 172 -1.17 -14.14 -1.39
C GLU A 172 -1.17 -14.28 -2.92
N ALA A 173 -1.47 -13.20 -3.64
CA ALA A 173 -1.42 -13.17 -5.11
C ALA A 173 0.04 -13.31 -5.61
N ALA A 174 0.97 -12.57 -5.00
CA ALA A 174 2.39 -12.68 -5.30
C ALA A 174 2.95 -14.08 -5.01
N TYR A 175 2.63 -14.64 -3.85
CA TYR A 175 3.06 -15.97 -3.38
C TYR A 175 2.55 -17.09 -4.30
N LYS A 176 1.31 -16.98 -4.80
CA LYS A 176 0.73 -17.93 -5.77
C LYS A 176 1.12 -17.65 -7.23
N HIS A 177 1.98 -16.66 -7.46
CA HIS A 177 2.41 -16.24 -8.79
C HIS A 177 1.19 -15.85 -9.67
N GLU A 178 0.23 -15.10 -9.16
CA GLU A 178 -0.91 -14.62 -9.96
C GLU A 178 -0.49 -13.45 -10.87
N ASP A 179 -1.19 -13.25 -11.99
CA ASP A 179 -0.90 -12.11 -12.89
C ASP A 179 -1.48 -10.78 -12.36
N ASN A 180 -2.36 -10.86 -11.35
CA ASN A 180 -2.96 -9.72 -10.67
C ASN A 180 -2.01 -9.10 -9.64
N VAL A 181 -0.93 -8.51 -10.12
CA VAL A 181 0.09 -7.86 -9.29
C VAL A 181 0.54 -6.53 -9.90
N CYS A 182 1.08 -5.65 -9.06
CA CYS A 182 1.74 -4.41 -9.44
C CYS A 182 3.26 -4.62 -9.39
N GLY A 183 3.78 -5.40 -10.32
CA GLY A 183 5.18 -5.84 -10.31
C GLY A 183 5.49 -6.90 -11.37
N CYS A 184 6.57 -7.64 -11.14
CA CYS A 184 7.01 -8.70 -12.02
C CYS A 184 7.66 -9.85 -11.24
N TYR A 185 7.95 -10.94 -11.95
CA TYR A 185 8.59 -12.14 -11.42
C TYR A 185 9.95 -12.38 -12.06
N PHE A 186 10.84 -13.02 -11.31
CA PHE A 186 12.11 -13.55 -11.82
C PHE A 186 12.51 -14.81 -11.06
N ASN A 187 13.08 -15.78 -11.77
CA ASN A 187 13.70 -16.94 -11.15
C ASN A 187 15.18 -16.71 -10.83
N LEU A 188 15.70 -17.53 -9.92
CA LEU A 188 17.10 -17.50 -9.53
C LEU A 188 18.04 -17.88 -10.70
N GLN A 189 17.58 -18.71 -11.64
CA GLN A 189 18.36 -19.08 -12.82
C GLN A 189 18.66 -17.87 -13.73
N GLU A 190 17.71 -16.95 -13.90
CA GLU A 190 17.88 -15.71 -14.65
C GLU A 190 19.01 -14.85 -14.07
N ILE A 191 19.06 -14.71 -12.74
CA ILE A 191 20.10 -13.91 -12.06
C ILE A 191 21.48 -14.54 -12.25
N ILE A 192 21.60 -15.86 -12.08
CA ILE A 192 22.88 -16.57 -12.19
C ILE A 192 23.44 -16.48 -13.62
N LYS A 193 22.57 -16.47 -14.63
CA LYS A 193 22.98 -16.36 -16.03
C LYS A 193 23.18 -14.92 -16.50
N ALA A 194 22.67 -13.93 -15.76
CA ALA A 194 22.75 -12.54 -16.16
C ALA A 194 24.17 -11.98 -16.02
N PRO A 195 24.58 -11.07 -16.93
CA PRO A 195 25.87 -10.40 -16.82
C PRO A 195 25.97 -9.63 -15.50
N ASN A 196 27.11 -9.77 -14.80
CA ASN A 196 27.33 -9.17 -13.48
C ASN A 196 26.26 -9.51 -12.43
N ASN A 197 25.55 -10.62 -12.62
CA ASN A 197 24.45 -11.08 -11.78
C ASN A 197 23.36 -10.02 -11.55
N THR A 198 23.10 -9.17 -12.55
CA THR A 198 22.12 -8.08 -12.48
C THR A 198 21.06 -8.31 -13.55
N ILE A 199 19.79 -8.36 -13.14
CA ILE A 199 18.67 -8.53 -14.06
C ILE A 199 17.94 -7.21 -14.28
N GLU A 200 17.44 -7.01 -15.49
CA GLU A 200 16.57 -5.89 -15.84
C GLU A 200 15.14 -6.38 -16.02
N LYS A 201 14.19 -5.67 -15.41
CA LYS A 201 12.76 -5.97 -15.51
C LYS A 201 11.97 -4.70 -15.79
N GLU A 202 10.90 -4.86 -16.55
CA GLU A 202 9.95 -3.80 -16.85
C GLU A 202 8.53 -4.28 -16.55
N PHE A 203 7.71 -3.41 -15.98
CA PHE A 203 6.29 -3.68 -15.73
C PHE A 203 5.47 -2.39 -15.73
N GLU A 204 4.22 -2.50 -16.14
CA GLU A 204 3.29 -1.37 -16.17
C GLU A 204 2.61 -1.21 -14.81
N VAL A 205 2.44 0.04 -14.39
CA VAL A 205 1.67 0.43 -13.20
C VAL A 205 0.59 1.42 -13.57
N ILE A 206 -0.54 1.31 -12.90
CA ILE A 206 -1.71 2.17 -13.06
C ILE A 206 -1.97 2.82 -11.70
N ILE A 207 -1.98 4.14 -11.65
CA ILE A 207 -2.19 4.92 -10.43
C ILE A 207 -3.52 5.66 -10.58
N PRO A 208 -4.60 5.17 -9.96
CA PRO A 208 -5.86 5.91 -9.89
C PRO A 208 -5.64 7.27 -9.23
N LEU A 209 -6.27 8.33 -9.74
CA LEU A 209 -6.05 9.67 -9.16
C LEU A 209 -6.72 9.81 -7.79
N ASP A 210 -7.83 9.13 -7.55
CA ASP A 210 -8.55 9.07 -6.27
C ASP A 210 -7.79 8.32 -5.17
N ASP A 211 -6.75 7.55 -5.52
CA ASP A 211 -5.84 6.95 -4.55
C ASP A 211 -4.84 7.96 -3.95
N LEU A 212 -4.68 9.14 -4.56
CA LEU A 212 -3.91 10.23 -3.98
C LEU A 212 -4.84 11.04 -3.05
N LEU A 213 -4.50 11.14 -1.76
CA LEU A 213 -5.36 11.81 -0.76
C LEU A 213 -5.88 13.20 -1.16
N PRO A 214 -5.08 14.05 -1.83
CA PRO A 214 -5.57 15.35 -2.28
C PRO A 214 -6.80 15.26 -3.19
N PHE A 215 -6.98 14.16 -3.93
CA PHE A 215 -8.01 14.01 -4.94
C PHE A 215 -9.06 12.96 -4.58
N ALA A 216 -8.96 12.28 -3.44
CA ALA A 216 -9.85 11.18 -3.06
C ALA A 216 -11.34 11.55 -3.05
N ALA A 217 -11.70 12.79 -2.67
CA ALA A 217 -13.08 13.27 -2.72
C ALA A 217 -13.44 14.04 -4.01
N MET A 218 -12.47 14.26 -4.90
CA MET A 218 -12.67 14.96 -6.17
C MET A 218 -13.22 13.97 -7.20
N LYS A 219 -14.54 13.97 -7.41
CA LYS A 219 -15.19 13.15 -8.43
C LYS A 219 -15.22 13.86 -9.77
N MET A 220 -16.20 14.73 -9.96
CA MET A 220 -16.42 15.49 -11.19
C MET A 220 -15.92 16.92 -11.00
N PHE A 221 -14.76 17.22 -11.57
CA PHE A 221 -14.10 18.52 -11.44
C PHE A 221 -14.34 19.40 -12.67
N PRO A 222 -14.97 20.59 -12.52
CA PRO A 222 -15.28 21.48 -13.64
C PRO A 222 -14.08 22.35 -14.02
N ASN A 223 -13.08 21.75 -14.65
CA ASN A 223 -11.85 22.41 -15.05
C ASN A 223 -12.07 23.50 -16.12
N GLY A 224 -13.17 23.44 -16.89
CA GLY A 224 -13.57 24.53 -17.79
C GLY A 224 -13.88 25.85 -17.07
N ILE A 225 -14.19 25.81 -15.76
CA ILE A 225 -14.51 26.99 -14.94
C ILE A 225 -13.31 27.38 -14.09
N PHE A 226 -12.77 26.42 -13.33
CA PHE A 226 -11.70 26.69 -12.37
C PHE A 226 -10.30 26.62 -12.98
N GLY A 227 -10.19 26.19 -14.24
CA GLY A 227 -8.93 26.01 -14.94
C GLY A 227 -8.29 24.65 -14.65
N ASN A 228 -7.18 24.40 -15.33
CA ASN A 228 -6.57 23.08 -15.35
C ASN A 228 -5.66 22.79 -14.16
N LEU A 229 -5.63 21.51 -13.78
CA LEU A 229 -4.76 20.96 -12.74
C LEU A 229 -3.61 20.16 -13.36
N THR A 230 -2.43 20.27 -12.77
CA THR A 230 -1.22 19.54 -13.18
C THR A 230 -0.53 18.99 -11.93
N LEU A 231 -0.04 17.77 -12.02
CA LEU A 231 0.70 17.09 -10.96
C LEU A 231 2.16 16.96 -11.39
N GLU A 232 3.07 17.45 -10.56
CA GLU A 232 4.51 17.20 -10.70
C GLU A 232 4.88 16.09 -9.73
N VAL A 233 5.44 14.99 -10.23
CA VAL A 233 5.77 13.78 -9.44
C VAL A 233 7.25 13.47 -9.54
N LYS A 234 7.81 12.94 -8.44
CA LYS A 234 9.16 12.40 -8.39
C LYS A 234 9.09 10.90 -8.13
N MET A 235 9.82 10.11 -8.92
CA MET A 235 9.88 8.66 -8.72
C MET A 235 10.71 8.29 -7.47
N ALA A 236 10.15 7.44 -6.62
CA ALA A 236 10.80 6.87 -5.43
C ALA A 236 11.88 5.85 -5.77
N ILE A 237 12.83 5.68 -4.84
CA ILE A 237 14.01 4.82 -5.00
C ILE A 237 14.01 3.74 -3.93
N GLN A 238 14.12 2.48 -4.36
CA GLN A 238 14.44 1.28 -3.56
C GLN A 238 13.47 0.95 -2.41
N GLN A 239 13.27 1.86 -1.45
CA GLN A 239 12.43 1.73 -0.24
C GLN A 239 10.93 1.64 -0.52
N ASN A 240 10.52 1.75 -1.78
CA ASN A 240 9.14 1.58 -2.22
C ASN A 240 8.83 0.18 -2.74
N PHE A 241 9.84 -0.57 -3.19
CA PHE A 241 9.67 -1.90 -3.74
C PHE A 241 9.75 -2.96 -2.65
N VAL A 242 8.90 -3.97 -2.79
CA VAL A 242 8.88 -5.15 -1.92
C VAL A 242 9.27 -6.38 -2.72
N ILE A 243 9.78 -7.38 -2.00
CA ILE A 243 10.13 -8.70 -2.53
C ILE A 243 9.50 -9.79 -1.65
N CYS A 244 9.07 -10.88 -2.27
CA CYS A 244 8.76 -12.11 -1.57
C CYS A 244 9.11 -13.32 -2.43
N GLN A 245 9.40 -14.44 -1.77
CA GLN A 245 9.57 -15.71 -2.46
C GLN A 245 8.20 -16.27 -2.87
N CYS A 246 8.09 -16.77 -4.10
CA CYS A 246 6.89 -17.45 -4.57
C CYS A 246 6.83 -18.90 -4.06
N ASN A 247 5.63 -19.44 -3.94
CA ASN A 247 5.39 -20.82 -3.56
C ASN A 247 6.00 -21.78 -4.58
N GLN A 248 7.03 -22.54 -4.17
CA GLN A 248 7.79 -23.38 -5.10
C GLN A 248 6.94 -24.48 -5.75
N ASN A 249 5.96 -25.04 -5.04
CA ASN A 249 5.02 -26.02 -5.59
C ASN A 249 4.23 -25.45 -6.76
N THR A 250 3.72 -24.23 -6.59
CA THR A 250 2.91 -23.54 -7.59
C THR A 250 3.73 -23.30 -8.85
N ILE A 251 4.99 -22.89 -8.69
CA ILE A 251 5.93 -22.70 -9.80
C ILE A 251 6.21 -24.04 -10.50
N ILE A 252 6.57 -25.09 -9.76
CA ILE A 252 6.86 -26.42 -10.32
C ILE A 252 5.66 -26.96 -11.10
N ASN A 253 4.44 -26.79 -10.59
CA ASN A 253 3.22 -27.21 -11.25
C ASN A 253 2.96 -26.41 -12.53
N LYS A 254 3.20 -25.09 -12.52
CA LYS A 254 3.10 -24.25 -13.73
C LYS A 254 4.12 -24.65 -14.78
N ILE A 255 5.39 -24.80 -14.40
CA ILE A 255 6.45 -25.23 -15.32
C ILE A 255 6.14 -26.61 -15.89
N SER A 256 5.72 -27.58 -15.05
CA SER A 256 5.33 -28.93 -15.49
C SER A 256 4.23 -28.88 -16.57
N LYS A 257 3.21 -28.01 -16.38
CA LYS A 257 2.14 -27.82 -17.37
C LYS A 257 2.64 -27.16 -18.66
N GLN A 258 3.56 -26.20 -18.57
CA GLN A 258 4.14 -25.52 -19.73
C GLN A 258 5.03 -26.44 -20.57
N ILE A 259 5.87 -27.25 -19.92
CA ILE A 259 6.72 -28.26 -20.57
C ILE A 259 5.87 -29.28 -21.33
N ASN A 260 4.82 -29.79 -20.70
CA ASN A 260 3.92 -30.76 -21.33
C ASN A 260 2.98 -30.16 -22.39
N SER A 261 3.07 -28.85 -22.66
CA SER A 261 2.29 -28.19 -23.69
C SER A 261 2.90 -28.43 -25.07
N PRO A 262 2.12 -28.83 -26.09
CA PRO A 262 2.62 -29.07 -27.45
C PRO A 262 3.14 -27.80 -28.15
N VAL A 263 2.94 -26.60 -27.55
CA VAL A 263 3.23 -25.29 -28.16
C VAL A 263 4.57 -24.69 -27.72
N LYS A 264 5.06 -24.99 -26.50
CA LYS A 264 6.35 -24.51 -25.99
C LYS A 264 7.31 -25.70 -25.92
N GLY A 265 8.32 -25.73 -26.79
CA GLY A 265 9.24 -26.87 -26.91
C GLY A 265 9.81 -27.35 -25.57
N ASN A 266 10.05 -28.65 -25.46
CA ASN A 266 10.56 -29.31 -24.26
C ASN A 266 12.02 -28.93 -23.98
N SER A 267 12.27 -28.23 -22.86
CA SER A 267 13.62 -28.19 -22.27
C SER A 267 13.85 -29.49 -21.52
N LEU A 268 14.44 -30.49 -22.19
CA LEU A 268 14.71 -31.82 -21.63
C LEU A 268 15.42 -31.75 -20.26
N VAL A 269 16.37 -30.83 -20.10
CA VAL A 269 17.13 -30.65 -18.86
C VAL A 269 16.23 -30.17 -17.71
N LEU A 270 15.27 -29.28 -18.00
CA LEU A 270 14.33 -28.75 -17.02
C LEU A 270 13.30 -29.81 -16.61
N SER A 271 12.80 -30.60 -17.57
CA SER A 271 11.89 -31.72 -17.32
C SER A 271 12.54 -32.74 -16.38
N ILE A 272 13.76 -33.19 -16.72
CA ILE A 272 14.54 -34.12 -15.89
C ILE A 272 14.75 -33.56 -14.48
N GLY A 273 15.07 -32.27 -14.36
CA GLY A 273 15.26 -31.63 -13.06
C GLY A 273 14.01 -31.65 -12.19
N ILE A 274 12.84 -31.40 -12.77
CA ILE A 274 11.55 -31.40 -12.04
C ILE A 274 11.14 -32.81 -11.63
N ASP A 275 11.32 -33.79 -12.51
CA ASP A 275 10.99 -35.18 -12.19
C ASP A 275 11.89 -35.71 -11.07
N GLN A 276 13.19 -35.40 -11.12
CA GLN A 276 14.14 -35.72 -10.04
C GLN A 276 13.76 -35.06 -8.69
N MET A 277 13.21 -33.84 -8.70
CA MET A 277 12.72 -33.21 -7.47
C MET A 277 11.51 -33.96 -6.90
N LYS A 278 10.56 -34.37 -7.74
CA LYS A 278 9.36 -35.12 -7.31
C LYS A 278 9.70 -36.51 -6.80
N GLU A 279 10.59 -37.23 -7.49
CA GLU A 279 11.04 -38.56 -7.09
C GLU A 279 11.74 -38.58 -5.73
N ARG A 280 12.40 -37.47 -5.37
CA ARG A 280 13.17 -37.34 -4.13
C ARG A 280 12.41 -36.65 -3.00
N ASP A 281 11.16 -36.26 -3.23
CA ASP A 281 10.31 -35.57 -2.24
C ASP A 281 9.66 -36.54 -1.23
N TYR A 282 10.49 -37.33 -0.54
CA TYR A 282 10.02 -38.35 0.40
C TYR A 282 9.24 -37.77 1.59
N TYR A 283 9.62 -36.58 2.05
CA TYR A 283 9.00 -35.91 3.20
C TYR A 283 7.85 -34.96 2.82
N GLY A 284 7.47 -34.87 1.55
CA GLY A 284 6.42 -33.96 1.10
C GLY A 284 6.79 -32.48 1.25
N VAL A 285 8.07 -32.15 1.15
CA VAL A 285 8.63 -30.78 1.22
C VAL A 285 7.96 -29.89 0.18
N LEU A 286 7.71 -30.40 -1.03
CA LEU A 286 7.05 -29.63 -2.09
C LEU A 286 5.65 -29.17 -1.66
N ASN A 287 4.95 -29.93 -0.82
CA ASN A 287 3.62 -29.57 -0.34
C ASN A 287 3.63 -28.87 1.04
N SER A 288 4.81 -28.72 1.65
CA SER A 288 4.98 -28.09 2.95
C SER A 288 5.08 -26.56 2.84
N LYS A 289 4.45 -25.83 3.77
CA LYS A 289 4.58 -24.35 3.87
C LYS A 289 5.83 -24.00 4.67
N HIS A 290 6.97 -23.98 4.01
CA HIS A 290 8.27 -23.75 4.64
C HIS A 290 8.88 -22.40 4.26
N GLU A 291 8.34 -21.70 3.26
CA GLU A 291 8.78 -20.38 2.85
C GLU A 291 8.33 -19.27 3.81
N ASN A 292 9.04 -18.14 3.79
CA ASN A 292 8.66 -16.95 4.55
C ASN A 292 7.35 -16.33 3.99
N CYS A 293 6.28 -16.33 4.79
CA CYS A 293 4.99 -15.80 4.36
C CYS A 293 4.84 -14.30 4.65
N SER A 294 5.75 -13.47 4.14
CA SER A 294 5.65 -12.00 4.27
C SER A 294 6.32 -11.30 3.10
N PHE A 295 5.90 -10.05 2.84
CA PHE A 295 6.74 -9.16 2.06
C PHE A 295 8.00 -8.75 2.85
N THR A 296 9.04 -8.40 2.11
CA THR A 296 10.24 -7.77 2.66
C THR A 296 10.53 -6.53 1.83
N GLN A 297 10.91 -5.43 2.47
CA GLN A 297 11.34 -4.26 1.72
C GLN A 297 12.66 -4.54 0.98
N ILE A 298 12.78 -4.11 -0.27
CA ILE A 298 14.05 -4.19 -1.00
C ILE A 298 15.15 -3.45 -0.23
N GLY A 299 16.32 -4.08 -0.11
CA GLY A 299 17.43 -3.63 0.71
C GLY A 299 17.51 -4.32 2.08
N ASP A 300 16.43 -4.92 2.57
CA ASP A 300 16.46 -5.71 3.78
C ASP A 300 16.81 -7.17 3.52
N THR A 301 17.36 -7.81 4.55
CA THR A 301 17.67 -9.24 4.52
C THR A 301 16.46 -10.04 4.97
N PHE A 302 16.12 -11.08 4.22
CA PHE A 302 15.06 -12.02 4.53
C PHE A 302 15.51 -13.47 4.35
N ILE A 303 14.69 -14.40 4.84
CA ILE A 303 14.91 -15.82 4.66
C ILE A 303 14.34 -16.27 3.31
N THR A 304 15.19 -16.84 2.47
CA THR A 304 14.77 -17.65 1.32
C THR A 304 14.87 -19.11 1.70
N SER A 305 13.81 -19.86 1.44
CA SER A 305 13.79 -21.31 1.59
C SER A 305 14.10 -21.98 0.26
N MET A 306 15.18 -22.73 0.19
CA MET A 306 15.56 -23.45 -1.02
C MET A 306 15.43 -24.95 -0.80
N MET A 307 15.05 -25.68 -1.83
CA MET A 307 15.15 -27.14 -1.81
C MET A 307 16.61 -27.56 -1.90
N SER A 308 17.08 -28.42 -0.99
CA SER A 308 18.42 -29.03 -1.07
C SER A 308 18.32 -30.55 -1.09
N LEU A 309 19.34 -31.19 -1.64
CA LEU A 309 19.49 -32.63 -1.57
C LEU A 309 20.37 -32.99 -0.37
N GLN A 310 19.88 -33.83 0.53
CA GLN A 310 20.69 -34.40 1.62
C GLN A 310 20.80 -35.91 1.46
N LYS A 311 21.97 -36.48 1.73
CA LYS A 311 22.15 -37.94 1.77
C LYS A 311 21.51 -38.48 3.05
N ASP A 312 20.65 -39.47 2.90
CA ASP A 312 20.08 -40.25 3.99
C ASP A 312 20.64 -41.67 3.89
N SER A 313 21.00 -42.26 5.03
CA SER A 313 21.36 -43.67 5.20
C SER A 313 20.39 -44.65 4.51
N ASN A 314 19.11 -44.30 4.41
CA ASN A 314 18.10 -45.16 3.78
C ASN A 314 17.84 -44.85 2.30
N HIS A 315 18.39 -43.75 1.76
CA HIS A 315 18.11 -43.27 0.42
C HIS A 315 19.41 -42.85 -0.29
N GLU A 316 20.02 -43.79 -1.02
CA GLU A 316 21.31 -43.57 -1.72
C GLU A 316 21.29 -42.39 -2.71
N LEU A 317 20.11 -42.09 -3.29
CA LEU A 317 19.90 -40.97 -4.24
C LEU A 317 19.73 -39.60 -3.56
N GLY A 318 19.66 -39.57 -2.22
CA GLY A 318 19.38 -38.39 -1.41
C GLY A 318 17.90 -38.01 -1.37
N VAL A 319 17.51 -37.34 -0.29
CA VAL A 319 16.16 -36.85 -0.01
C VAL A 319 16.10 -35.33 -0.16
N LEU A 320 14.96 -34.83 -0.63
CA LEU A 320 14.68 -33.41 -0.69
C LEU A 320 14.43 -32.87 0.72
N THR A 321 15.11 -31.79 1.08
CA THR A 321 14.95 -31.10 2.37
C THR A 321 14.89 -29.58 2.17
N PRO A 322 14.11 -28.84 2.96
CA PRO A 322 14.17 -27.39 2.92
C PRO A 322 15.47 -26.89 3.58
N LYS A 323 16.16 -25.95 2.95
CA LYS A 323 17.33 -25.23 3.48
C LYS A 323 17.03 -23.73 3.45
N ASN A 324 17.03 -23.10 4.61
CA ASN A 324 16.85 -21.66 4.73
C ASN A 324 18.20 -20.95 4.58
N ILE A 325 18.24 -19.92 3.72
CA ILE A 325 19.39 -19.04 3.55
C ILE A 325 18.99 -17.58 3.74
N LYS A 326 19.96 -16.75 4.09
CA LYS A 326 19.80 -15.29 4.13
C LYS A 326 19.94 -14.73 2.72
N SER A 327 18.97 -13.92 2.31
CA SER A 327 18.93 -13.28 1.01
C SER A 327 18.67 -11.80 1.16
N CYS A 328 19.34 -10.99 0.35
CA CYS A 328 19.09 -9.56 0.26
C CYS A 328 19.27 -9.12 -1.18
N PHE A 329 18.28 -8.38 -1.70
CA PHE A 329 18.27 -7.85 -3.05
C PHE A 329 18.16 -6.33 -3.00
N THR A 330 18.83 -5.66 -3.92
CA THR A 330 18.82 -4.20 -4.06
C THR A 330 18.42 -3.81 -5.48
N ILE A 331 17.83 -2.63 -5.61
CA ILE A 331 17.56 -2.00 -6.91
C ILE A 331 18.65 -0.98 -7.17
N THR A 332 19.54 -1.32 -8.10
CA THR A 332 20.73 -0.53 -8.41
C THR A 332 20.41 0.64 -9.33
N ASP A 333 19.46 0.46 -10.24
CA ASP A 333 19.03 1.48 -11.21
C ASP A 333 17.52 1.38 -11.48
N GLY A 334 16.92 2.49 -11.91
CA GLY A 334 15.49 2.55 -12.22
C GLY A 334 15.11 3.79 -13.02
N SER A 335 14.10 3.65 -13.87
CA SER A 335 13.60 4.74 -14.71
C SER A 335 12.15 4.51 -15.14
N LEU A 336 11.42 5.59 -15.37
CA LEU A 336 10.14 5.55 -16.09
C LEU A 336 10.42 5.57 -17.59
N ARG A 337 10.02 4.52 -18.31
CA ARG A 337 10.14 4.44 -19.77
C ARG A 337 9.10 5.30 -20.48
N TYR A 338 7.87 5.27 -19.97
CA TYR A 338 6.82 6.24 -20.26
C TYR A 338 6.00 6.49 -19.00
N CYS A 339 5.33 7.63 -18.98
CA CYS A 339 4.38 8.05 -17.96
C CYS A 339 3.36 8.94 -18.67
N ARG A 340 2.08 8.62 -18.56
CA ARG A 340 0.97 9.32 -19.20
C ARG A 340 -0.25 9.36 -18.31
N THR A 341 -1.07 10.39 -18.41
CA THR A 341 -2.38 10.45 -17.77
C THR A 341 -3.47 10.04 -18.75
N ASN A 342 -4.39 9.19 -18.29
CA ASN A 342 -5.65 8.88 -18.97
C ASN A 342 -6.75 9.69 -18.28
N ILE A 343 -7.16 10.77 -18.94
CA ILE A 343 -8.14 11.73 -18.44
C ILE A 343 -9.50 11.37 -19.02
N ASN A 344 -10.42 10.96 -18.15
CA ASN A 344 -11.81 10.70 -18.50
C ASN A 344 -12.67 11.92 -18.17
N GLY A 345 -13.57 12.30 -19.06
CA GLY A 345 -14.44 13.46 -18.83
C GLY A 345 -15.42 13.69 -19.97
N PHE A 346 -16.11 14.82 -19.94
CA PHE A 346 -17.10 15.16 -20.95
C PHE A 346 -17.31 16.67 -21.04
N ASN A 347 -17.97 17.09 -22.13
CA ASN A 347 -18.39 18.47 -22.34
C ASN A 347 -19.88 18.65 -22.07
N ILE A 348 -20.22 19.83 -21.59
CA ILE A 348 -21.58 20.24 -21.24
C ILE A 348 -22.08 21.31 -22.19
N LYS A 349 -23.40 21.48 -22.24
CA LYS A 349 -24.01 22.55 -23.04
C LYS A 349 -23.64 23.93 -22.48
N ASP A 350 -23.55 24.92 -23.36
CA ASP A 350 -23.25 26.31 -22.99
C ASP A 350 -24.24 26.86 -21.95
N SER A 351 -25.52 26.46 -21.99
CA SER A 351 -26.52 26.86 -20.99
C SER A 351 -26.14 26.41 -19.58
N VAL A 352 -25.75 25.14 -19.43
CA VAL A 352 -25.33 24.55 -18.15
C VAL A 352 -24.02 25.17 -17.68
N MET A 353 -23.09 25.40 -18.62
CA MET A 353 -21.82 26.07 -18.33
C MET A 353 -22.05 27.48 -17.76
N ASN A 354 -22.95 28.25 -18.36
CA ASN A 354 -23.29 29.60 -17.89
C ASN A 354 -23.94 29.57 -16.49
N GLU A 355 -24.84 28.62 -16.22
CA GLU A 355 -25.44 28.44 -14.89
C GLU A 355 -24.39 28.10 -13.82
N LEU A 356 -23.43 27.22 -14.14
CA LEU A 356 -22.33 26.89 -13.23
C LEU A 356 -21.42 28.10 -13.00
N ILE A 357 -21.13 28.89 -14.04
CA ILE A 357 -20.36 30.13 -13.91
C ILE A 357 -21.09 31.12 -12.99
N GLU A 358 -22.38 31.37 -13.19
CA GLU A 358 -23.17 32.29 -12.36
C GLU A 358 -23.20 31.82 -10.89
N LYS A 359 -23.42 30.52 -10.68
CA LYS A 359 -23.37 29.90 -9.35
C LYS A 359 -22.03 30.11 -8.67
N TYR A 360 -20.92 29.87 -9.38
CA TYR A 360 -19.58 29.94 -8.78
C TYR A 360 -18.93 31.33 -8.82
N GLN A 361 -19.58 32.33 -9.43
CA GLN A 361 -19.22 33.73 -9.28
C GLN A 361 -19.53 34.26 -7.88
N THR A 362 -20.62 33.78 -7.27
CA THR A 362 -21.07 34.22 -5.94
C THR A 362 -20.64 33.30 -4.81
N LYS A 363 -20.32 32.03 -5.12
CA LYS A 363 -19.95 31.01 -4.14
C LYS A 363 -18.73 30.21 -4.60
N GLU A 364 -17.84 29.87 -3.68
CA GLU A 364 -16.70 28.97 -3.96
C GLU A 364 -17.13 27.49 -3.95
N LEU A 365 -16.45 26.67 -4.77
CA LEU A 365 -16.56 25.22 -4.67
C LEU A 365 -15.55 24.72 -3.62
N ILE A 366 -16.06 24.08 -2.59
CA ILE A 366 -15.26 23.40 -1.56
C ILE A 366 -15.27 21.91 -1.84
N ILE A 367 -14.08 21.32 -1.97
CA ILE A 367 -13.91 19.88 -2.13
C ILE A 367 -13.08 19.39 -0.94
N PRO A 368 -13.61 18.51 -0.08
CA PRO A 368 -12.86 17.94 1.03
C PRO A 368 -11.59 17.23 0.56
N SER A 369 -10.60 17.16 1.45
CA SER A 369 -9.32 16.53 1.17
C SER A 369 -8.65 16.12 2.47
N GLN A 370 -7.59 15.34 2.38
CA GLN A 370 -6.75 15.02 3.53
C GLN A 370 -5.28 15.17 3.17
N TYR A 371 -4.45 15.35 4.19
CA TYR A 371 -3.01 15.44 4.09
C TYR A 371 -2.38 14.67 5.26
N VAL A 372 -1.34 13.89 4.99
CA VAL A 372 -0.60 13.19 6.05
C VAL A 372 0.77 13.83 6.21
N ASP A 373 1.05 14.35 7.39
CA ASP A 373 2.38 14.86 7.74
C ASP A 373 3.24 13.78 8.38
N TYR A 374 4.55 13.80 8.06
CA TYR A 374 5.53 12.86 8.59
C TYR A 374 6.34 13.49 9.73
N GLN A 375 6.46 12.80 10.86
CA GLN A 375 7.28 13.21 11.99
C GLN A 375 8.03 12.02 12.59
N ALA A 376 9.36 12.03 12.55
CA ALA A 376 10.19 11.04 13.24
C ALA A 376 10.45 11.45 14.69
N PHE A 377 10.35 10.50 15.62
CA PHE A 377 10.85 10.72 16.99
C PHE A 377 12.39 10.67 17.04
N SER A 378 12.96 11.17 18.13
CA SER A 378 14.42 11.12 18.35
C SER A 378 14.85 9.96 19.25
N GLN A 379 13.91 9.35 19.99
CA GLN A 379 14.20 8.29 20.96
C GLN A 379 14.17 6.92 20.29
N LYS A 380 15.28 6.18 20.46
CA LYS A 380 15.44 4.80 20.01
C LYS A 380 14.83 3.82 21.02
N PRO A 381 14.44 2.61 20.58
CA PRO A 381 13.96 1.58 21.49
C PRO A 381 15.08 1.09 22.42
N LEU A 382 14.73 0.82 23.68
CA LEU A 382 15.62 0.31 24.71
C LEU A 382 15.08 -0.99 25.32
N SER A 383 15.93 -1.72 26.05
CA SER A 383 15.55 -2.97 26.72
C SER A 383 14.44 -2.83 27.75
N ASN A 384 14.25 -1.63 28.32
CA ASN A 384 13.16 -1.32 29.25
C ASN A 384 11.89 -0.79 28.57
N GLY A 385 11.87 -0.69 27.23
CA GLY A 385 10.74 -0.17 26.47
C GLY A 385 11.06 1.06 25.64
N LEU A 386 10.01 1.82 25.34
CA LEU A 386 10.05 2.99 24.48
C LEU A 386 9.29 4.12 25.17
N LYS A 387 9.90 5.30 25.23
CA LYS A 387 9.23 6.53 25.64
C LYS A 387 9.65 7.66 24.73
N CYS A 388 8.74 8.08 23.87
CA CYS A 388 8.95 9.14 22.90
C CYS A 388 8.04 10.32 23.25
N ASN A 389 8.56 11.54 23.08
CA ASN A 389 7.76 12.74 23.28
C ASN A 389 8.19 13.82 22.27
N THR A 390 7.21 14.52 21.72
CA THR A 390 7.40 15.63 20.79
C THR A 390 6.32 16.69 20.98
N THR A 391 6.56 17.90 20.49
CA THR A 391 5.55 18.96 20.41
C THR A 391 5.17 19.14 18.95
N TYR A 392 3.87 19.20 18.67
CA TYR A 392 3.35 19.33 17.32
C TYR A 392 2.23 20.38 17.25
N ALA A 393 2.21 21.15 16.15
CA ALA A 393 1.14 22.10 15.85
C ALA A 393 0.01 21.40 15.10
N MET A 394 -1.00 20.96 15.85
CA MET A 394 -2.16 20.25 15.31
C MET A 394 -3.10 21.22 14.60
N THR A 395 -3.45 20.90 13.36
CA THR A 395 -4.45 21.61 12.55
C THR A 395 -5.46 20.60 12.05
N ASN A 396 -6.68 20.66 12.57
CA ASN A 396 -7.77 19.73 12.24
C ASN A 396 -7.30 18.26 12.12
N VAL A 397 -6.60 17.78 13.15
CA VAL A 397 -6.05 16.43 13.16
C VAL A 397 -7.16 15.43 13.46
N SER A 398 -7.43 14.53 12.52
CA SER A 398 -8.47 13.49 12.61
C SER A 398 -7.92 12.18 13.18
N SER A 399 -6.66 11.87 12.90
CA SER A 399 -6.00 10.69 13.46
C SER A 399 -4.48 10.80 13.47
N LEU A 400 -3.86 10.03 14.37
CA LEU A 400 -2.42 9.80 14.39
C LEU A 400 -2.14 8.32 14.19
N MET A 401 -1.15 8.02 13.35
CA MET A 401 -0.69 6.67 13.08
C MET A 401 0.78 6.55 13.48
N PHE A 402 1.13 5.47 14.17
CA PHE A 402 2.51 5.17 14.55
C PHE A 402 3.04 3.95 13.82
N LEU A 403 4.22 4.10 13.22
CA LEU A 403 5.01 3.03 12.62
C LEU A 403 6.26 2.76 13.46
N PHE A 404 6.69 1.51 13.45
CA PHE A 404 7.79 1.01 14.27
C PHE A 404 8.84 0.32 13.37
N PRO A 405 9.57 1.10 12.55
CA PRO A 405 10.56 0.52 11.65
C PRO A 405 11.65 -0.21 12.44
N ARG A 406 12.12 -1.33 11.87
CA ARG A 406 13.24 -2.13 12.37
C ARG A 406 14.52 -1.89 11.57
N THR A 407 14.40 -1.40 10.33
CA THR A 407 15.51 -1.08 9.42
C THR A 407 15.36 0.31 8.83
N SER A 408 16.39 0.81 8.13
CA SER A 408 16.29 2.06 7.36
C SER A 408 15.46 1.96 6.09
N ASN A 409 15.14 0.75 5.64
CA ASN A 409 14.40 0.55 4.41
C ASN A 409 12.89 0.41 4.67
N GLU A 410 12.48 -0.10 5.84
CA GLU A 410 11.08 -0.32 6.18
C GLU A 410 10.24 0.97 6.14
N VAL A 411 9.47 1.11 5.06
CA VAL A 411 8.46 2.16 4.90
C VAL A 411 7.09 1.54 4.60
N THR A 412 7.03 0.68 3.58
CA THR A 412 5.78 0.04 3.13
C THR A 412 5.54 -1.32 3.77
N CYS A 413 6.58 -1.90 4.38
CA CYS A 413 6.53 -3.14 5.15
C CYS A 413 6.67 -2.83 6.65
N SER A 414 5.56 -2.60 7.33
CA SER A 414 5.55 -2.33 8.77
C SER A 414 5.04 -3.53 9.55
N ARG A 415 5.71 -3.90 10.64
CA ARG A 415 5.39 -5.09 11.44
C ARG A 415 5.05 -4.71 12.86
N ASN A 416 4.23 -5.54 13.50
CA ASN A 416 3.90 -5.38 14.91
C ASN A 416 5.19 -5.41 15.76
N PRO A 417 5.44 -4.41 16.60
CA PRO A 417 6.63 -4.39 17.44
C PRO A 417 6.55 -5.34 18.63
N LEU A 418 5.41 -6.00 18.90
CA LEU A 418 5.24 -6.98 19.99
C LEU A 418 5.44 -6.37 21.39
N PHE A 419 4.82 -5.23 21.65
CA PHE A 419 4.78 -4.59 22.97
C PHE A 419 3.73 -5.20 23.90
N ALA A 420 4.07 -5.28 25.19
CA ALA A 420 3.20 -5.72 26.29
C ALA A 420 2.21 -4.63 26.73
N SER A 421 2.59 -3.37 26.52
CA SER A 421 1.80 -2.19 26.82
C SER A 421 2.16 -1.12 25.80
N LEU A 422 1.17 -0.47 25.20
CA LEU A 422 1.32 0.63 24.25
C LEU A 422 0.21 1.66 24.49
N GLN A 423 0.58 2.93 24.63
CA GLN A 423 -0.36 4.04 24.78
C GLN A 423 0.22 5.35 24.23
N MET A 424 -0.60 6.11 23.51
CA MET A 424 -0.35 7.50 23.15
C MET A 424 -1.03 8.43 24.17
N GLN A 425 -0.44 9.59 24.41
CA GLN A 425 -1.08 10.69 25.14
C GLN A 425 -0.90 12.00 24.39
N ILE A 426 -1.95 12.82 24.32
CA ILE A 426 -1.89 14.20 23.83
C ILE A 426 -2.25 15.10 25.01
N ASP A 427 -1.30 15.93 25.47
CA ASP A 427 -1.46 16.80 26.64
C ASP A 427 -2.02 16.09 27.88
N ASN A 428 -1.46 14.92 28.18
CA ASN A 428 -1.87 14.00 29.26
C ASN A 428 -3.26 13.37 29.09
N LYS A 429 -3.96 13.59 27.96
CA LYS A 429 -5.16 12.82 27.61
C LYS A 429 -4.74 11.51 26.94
N PRO A 430 -5.06 10.33 27.52
CA PRO A 430 -4.63 9.04 26.99
C PRO A 430 -5.48 8.55 25.81
N TYR A 431 -4.83 7.88 24.87
CA TYR A 431 -5.38 7.20 23.70
C TYR A 431 -4.66 5.86 23.51
N PRO A 432 -5.33 4.72 23.72
CA PRO A 432 -6.61 4.56 24.40
C PRO A 432 -6.52 4.89 25.91
N ASP A 433 -7.66 4.99 26.60
CA ASP A 433 -7.74 5.28 28.04
C ASP A 433 -6.83 4.38 28.90
N LYS A 434 -6.83 3.08 28.58
CA LYS A 434 -5.93 2.09 29.16
C LYS A 434 -4.95 1.61 28.10
N PRO A 435 -3.68 1.37 28.46
CA PRO A 435 -2.74 0.75 27.54
C PRO A 435 -3.19 -0.66 27.17
N PHE A 436 -2.90 -1.07 25.94
CA PHE A 436 -3.15 -2.41 25.44
C PHE A 436 -1.84 -3.12 25.11
N SER A 437 -1.84 -4.44 25.22
CA SER A 437 -0.80 -5.26 24.60
C SER A 437 -1.02 -5.31 23.09
N THR A 438 0.04 -5.21 22.30
CA THR A 438 -0.08 -5.22 20.82
C THR A 438 -0.45 -6.59 20.23
N VAL A 439 -0.44 -7.65 21.05
CA VAL A 439 -0.78 -9.02 20.63
C VAL A 439 -2.15 -9.49 21.12
N GLU A 440 -2.88 -8.64 21.85
CA GLU A 440 -4.19 -9.00 22.40
C GLU A 440 -5.32 -8.58 21.46
N LYS A 441 -6.48 -9.24 21.59
CA LYS A 441 -7.63 -9.01 20.70
C LYS A 441 -8.24 -7.61 20.83
N SER A 442 -8.20 -6.99 22.01
CA SER A 442 -8.69 -5.60 22.19
C SER A 442 -7.90 -4.60 21.36
N HIS A 443 -6.58 -4.78 21.23
CA HIS A 443 -5.75 -3.95 20.36
C HIS A 443 -6.16 -4.10 18.89
N THR A 444 -6.40 -5.32 18.42
CA THR A 444 -6.85 -5.60 17.05
C THR A 444 -8.17 -4.89 16.76
N ILE A 445 -9.19 -5.08 17.61
CA ILE A 445 -10.50 -4.43 17.43
C ILE A 445 -10.38 -2.90 17.51
N TYR A 446 -9.58 -2.37 18.45
CA TYR A 446 -9.36 -0.93 18.57
C TYR A 446 -8.82 -0.32 17.27
N ASN A 447 -7.83 -0.94 16.63
CA ASN A 447 -7.27 -0.43 15.37
C ASN A 447 -8.27 -0.56 14.20
N ILE A 448 -8.98 -1.69 14.09
CA ILE A 448 -9.97 -1.91 13.02
C ILE A 448 -11.13 -0.90 13.12
N THR A 449 -11.64 -0.68 14.34
CA THR A 449 -12.68 0.31 14.62
C THR A 449 -12.20 1.74 14.36
N ASN A 450 -10.97 2.08 14.75
CA ASN A 450 -10.39 3.39 14.44
C ASN A 450 -10.15 3.59 12.93
N ALA A 451 -9.94 2.52 12.17
CA ALA A 451 -9.82 2.55 10.72
C ALA A 451 -11.18 2.62 10.00
N GLY A 452 -12.30 2.44 10.71
CA GLY A 452 -13.64 2.37 10.11
C GLY A 452 -13.92 1.08 9.33
N LEU A 453 -13.17 0.01 9.62
CA LEU A 453 -13.22 -1.29 8.91
C LEU A 453 -13.93 -2.38 9.75
N ASP A 454 -14.81 -1.98 10.67
CA ASP A 454 -15.53 -2.87 11.59
C ASP A 454 -17.00 -3.11 11.22
N ASN A 455 -17.49 -2.48 10.14
CA ASN A 455 -18.90 -2.50 9.73
C ASN A 455 -19.10 -2.98 8.28
N LEU A 456 -19.35 -2.06 7.34
CA LEU A 456 -19.68 -2.37 5.94
C LEU A 456 -18.48 -2.96 5.17
N PHE A 457 -17.28 -2.54 5.55
CA PHE A 457 -16.03 -2.90 4.90
C PHE A 457 -15.17 -3.73 5.85
N SER A 458 -14.44 -4.69 5.30
CA SER A 458 -13.53 -5.53 6.07
C SER A 458 -12.10 -5.01 5.97
N PRO A 459 -11.27 -5.17 7.03
CA PRO A 459 -9.86 -4.86 6.93
C PRO A 459 -9.19 -5.77 5.91
N SER A 460 -8.17 -5.26 5.22
CA SER A 460 -7.35 -6.12 4.38
C SER A 460 -6.73 -7.27 5.18
N LYS A 461 -6.57 -8.44 4.57
CA LYS A 461 -5.99 -9.63 5.23
C LYS A 461 -4.65 -9.31 5.86
N GLU A 462 -3.77 -8.62 5.13
CA GLU A 462 -2.46 -8.21 5.61
C GLU A 462 -2.54 -7.28 6.83
N PHE A 463 -3.43 -6.28 6.81
CA PHE A 463 -3.62 -5.39 7.96
C PHE A 463 -4.13 -6.18 9.18
N ALA A 464 -5.15 -7.01 9.00
CA ALA A 464 -5.70 -7.85 10.08
C ALA A 464 -4.65 -8.80 10.67
N TYR A 465 -3.90 -9.51 9.83
CA TYR A 465 -2.84 -10.44 10.27
C TYR A 465 -1.65 -9.72 10.91
N SER A 466 -1.39 -8.47 10.55
CA SER A 466 -0.36 -7.65 11.19
C SER A 466 -0.75 -7.23 12.62
N LEU A 467 -2.04 -7.10 12.91
CA LEU A 467 -2.57 -6.81 14.25
C LEU A 467 -2.64 -8.06 15.15
N GLU A 468 -2.42 -9.24 14.57
CA GLU A 468 -2.39 -10.51 15.28
C GLU A 468 -0.96 -10.93 15.64
N CYS A 469 -0.88 -11.89 16.55
CA CYS A 469 0.35 -12.57 16.91
C CYS A 469 0.79 -13.56 15.81
N ASN A 470 1.57 -13.09 14.84
CA ASN A 470 1.95 -13.89 13.66
C ASN A 470 3.44 -14.33 13.64
N GLU A 471 4.30 -13.70 14.43
CA GLU A 471 5.74 -14.05 14.52
C GLU A 471 6.12 -14.83 15.79
N LEU A 472 5.15 -15.46 16.48
CA LEU A 472 5.39 -16.26 17.68
C LEU A 472 5.09 -17.74 17.44
N ASP A 473 5.87 -18.62 18.07
CA ASP A 473 5.61 -20.06 18.05
C ASP A 473 4.22 -20.40 18.66
N PRO A 474 3.31 -21.06 17.93
CA PRO A 474 1.96 -21.38 18.40
C PRO A 474 1.91 -22.25 19.67
N SER A 475 2.97 -23.01 19.96
CA SER A 475 3.09 -23.81 21.19
C SER A 475 3.12 -22.96 22.46
N PHE A 476 3.39 -21.65 22.31
CA PHE A 476 3.41 -20.67 23.38
C PHE A 476 2.01 -20.22 23.84
N VAL A 477 1.05 -20.08 22.92
CA VAL A 477 -0.29 -19.52 23.21
C VAL A 477 -1.11 -20.45 24.13
N ASN A 478 -0.81 -21.75 24.12
CA ASN A 478 -1.58 -22.76 24.87
C ASN A 478 -0.95 -23.18 26.20
N ASN A 479 0.32 -22.85 26.49
CA ASN A 479 1.07 -23.47 27.60
C ASN A 479 1.65 -22.52 28.67
N TYR A 480 1.36 -21.21 28.65
CA TYR A 480 1.83 -20.26 29.69
C TYR A 480 3.32 -20.42 30.07
N ASN A 481 4.19 -20.65 29.08
CA ASN A 481 5.62 -20.67 29.30
C ASN A 481 6.11 -19.21 29.45
N PRO A 482 6.97 -18.83 30.40
CA PRO A 482 7.36 -17.43 30.58
C PRO A 482 8.27 -16.84 29.48
N GLU A 483 8.72 -17.62 28.49
CA GLU A 483 9.70 -17.17 27.50
C GLU A 483 9.28 -17.47 26.04
N ILE A 484 8.88 -16.42 25.30
CA ILE A 484 8.45 -16.49 23.90
C ILE A 484 9.65 -16.81 22.98
N GLN A 485 9.43 -17.67 21.98
CA GLN A 485 10.34 -17.85 20.84
C GLN A 485 9.74 -17.28 19.56
N TYR A 486 10.62 -16.73 18.75
CA TYR A 486 10.30 -16.13 17.48
C TYR A 486 10.16 -17.19 16.37
N ALA A 487 9.20 -17.00 15.47
CA ALA A 487 8.94 -17.90 14.34
C ALA A 487 8.79 -17.12 13.03
N LEU A 488 8.98 -17.82 11.89
CA LEU A 488 8.65 -17.26 10.58
C LEU A 488 7.16 -16.93 10.52
N PRO A 489 6.76 -15.77 9.98
CA PRO A 489 5.35 -15.44 9.85
C PRO A 489 4.65 -16.48 8.97
N LEU A 490 3.48 -16.94 9.41
CA LEU A 490 2.67 -17.92 8.69
C LEU A 490 1.74 -17.26 7.66
N LYS A 491 1.50 -15.97 7.82
CA LYS A 491 0.69 -15.11 6.95
C LYS A 491 1.36 -13.75 6.83
N ASP A 492 1.01 -12.98 5.81
CA ASP A 492 1.61 -11.67 5.61
C ASP A 492 1.21 -10.70 6.74
N ASN A 493 2.21 -10.09 7.38
CA ASN A 493 2.05 -9.23 8.56
C ASN A 493 2.68 -7.84 8.36
N THR A 494 2.83 -7.39 7.11
CA THR A 494 3.64 -6.20 6.79
C THR A 494 2.87 -4.90 6.58
N SER A 495 1.65 -4.79 7.11
CA SER A 495 0.83 -3.57 7.11
C SER A 495 0.46 -3.10 8.52
N TYR A 496 1.32 -3.30 9.53
CA TYR A 496 1.03 -2.89 10.89
C TYR A 496 1.09 -1.38 11.08
N CYS A 497 0.12 -0.82 11.80
CA CYS A 497 0.23 0.49 12.38
C CYS A 497 -0.52 0.54 13.71
N PHE A 498 -0.09 1.41 14.62
CA PHE A 498 -0.91 1.78 15.79
C PHE A 498 -1.68 3.06 15.47
N LEU A 499 -2.99 2.92 15.28
CA LEU A 499 -3.89 3.99 14.88
C LEU A 499 -4.66 4.55 16.07
N CYS A 500 -4.55 5.85 16.30
CA CYS A 500 -5.30 6.60 17.29
C CYS A 500 -6.18 7.64 16.60
N SER A 501 -7.49 7.41 16.55
CA SER A 501 -8.45 8.43 16.10
C SER A 501 -8.67 9.48 17.18
N THR A 502 -8.69 10.75 16.77
CA THR A 502 -8.95 11.91 17.63
C THR A 502 -10.36 12.47 17.47
N GLU A 503 -11.10 11.98 16.48
CA GLU A 503 -12.47 12.38 16.14
C GLU A 503 -13.52 11.32 16.50
N ARG A 504 -14.80 11.65 16.29
CA ARG A 504 -15.91 10.72 16.46
C ARG A 504 -15.92 9.71 15.31
N LEU A 505 -15.86 8.42 15.64
CA LEU A 505 -15.99 7.34 14.66
C LEU A 505 -17.43 7.29 14.13
N SER A 506 -17.74 7.94 13.00
CA SER A 506 -19.03 7.81 12.34
C SER A 506 -18.90 7.42 10.86
N GLY A 507 -18.27 6.28 10.57
CA GLY A 507 -18.27 5.65 9.24
C GLY A 507 -17.59 6.45 8.12
N TYR A 508 -17.81 6.02 6.87
CA TYR A 508 -17.25 6.65 5.66
C TYR A 508 -17.92 8.03 5.40
N GLY A 509 -17.22 9.14 5.62
CA GLY A 509 -17.65 10.46 5.18
C GLY A 509 -17.15 11.62 6.05
N THR A 510 -16.58 12.63 5.39
CA THR A 510 -16.10 13.94 5.87
C THR A 510 -16.36 14.29 7.34
N PHE A 511 -15.26 14.34 8.08
CA PHE A 511 -15.17 14.87 9.43
C PHE A 511 -14.43 16.20 9.39
N CYS A 512 -14.87 17.14 10.24
CA CYS A 512 -14.30 18.48 10.37
C CYS A 512 -14.34 18.88 11.86
N ASP A 513 -14.01 17.95 12.76
CA ASP A 513 -14.00 18.20 14.21
C ASP A 513 -12.70 17.74 14.90
N GLY A 514 -11.62 17.69 14.13
CA GLY A 514 -10.29 17.26 14.54
C GLY A 514 -9.65 18.18 15.57
N ILE A 515 -8.63 17.65 16.24
CA ILE A 515 -7.90 18.43 17.26
C ILE A 515 -7.12 19.54 16.57
N THR A 516 -7.33 20.76 17.06
CA THR A 516 -6.64 21.97 16.62
C THR A 516 -5.94 22.61 17.82
N LYS A 517 -4.60 22.64 17.80
CA LYS A 517 -3.79 23.21 18.87
C LYS A 517 -2.34 23.46 18.42
N ASP A 518 -1.85 24.69 18.60
CA ASP A 518 -0.52 25.11 18.12
C ASP A 518 0.68 24.41 18.81
N ASN A 519 0.53 23.97 20.05
CA ASN A 519 1.59 23.33 20.85
C ASN A 519 1.04 22.13 21.62
N ALA A 520 0.58 21.11 20.90
CA ALA A 520 0.16 19.86 21.53
C ALA A 520 1.38 19.01 21.91
N HIS A 521 1.44 18.53 23.15
CA HIS A 521 2.48 17.59 23.58
C HIS A 521 2.04 16.16 23.33
N VAL A 522 2.67 15.49 22.37
CA VAL A 522 2.41 14.08 22.04
C VAL A 522 3.44 13.20 22.72
N THR A 523 2.99 12.22 23.50
CA THR A 523 3.84 11.22 24.18
C THR A 523 3.42 9.82 23.77
N LEU A 524 4.36 8.98 23.37
CA LEU A 524 4.16 7.56 23.08
C LEU A 524 4.95 6.74 24.10
N THR A 525 4.28 5.87 24.84
CA THR A 525 4.92 5.00 25.82
C THR A 525 4.62 3.54 25.50
N ALA A 526 5.65 2.70 25.54
CA ALA A 526 5.51 1.27 25.36
C ALA A 526 6.48 0.45 26.22
N THR A 527 6.11 -0.78 26.57
CA THR A 527 6.98 -1.77 27.20
C THR A 527 7.06 -3.03 26.33
N LEU A 528 8.23 -3.68 26.28
CA LEU A 528 8.46 -4.87 25.45
C LEU A 528 7.79 -6.11 26.06
N LEU A 529 7.34 -7.04 25.22
CA LEU A 529 6.97 -8.38 25.69
C LEU A 529 8.23 -9.15 26.14
N PRO A 530 8.12 -10.08 27.10
CA PRO A 530 9.25 -10.92 27.49
C PRO A 530 9.53 -12.03 26.45
N PHE A 531 10.80 -12.18 26.04
CA PHE A 531 11.27 -13.24 25.15
C PHE A 531 12.42 -14.02 25.77
N LYS A 532 12.60 -15.29 25.36
CA LYS A 532 13.76 -16.11 25.76
C LYS A 532 15.08 -15.50 25.30
N GLN A 533 15.03 -14.91 24.11
CA GLN A 533 16.14 -14.24 23.45
C GLN A 533 15.93 -12.72 23.56
N LEU A 534 16.87 -11.95 23.02
CA LEU A 534 16.65 -10.51 22.89
C LEU A 534 15.40 -10.26 22.02
N HIS A 535 14.59 -9.30 22.44
CA HIS A 535 13.31 -9.01 21.81
C HIS A 535 13.45 -8.71 20.30
N PRO A 536 12.57 -9.24 19.42
CA PRO A 536 12.72 -9.14 17.97
C PRO A 536 12.62 -7.70 17.44
N TYR A 537 11.97 -6.80 18.19
CA TYR A 537 11.96 -5.36 17.86
C TYR A 537 13.28 -4.66 18.19
N LEU A 538 14.09 -5.19 19.10
CA LEU A 538 15.41 -4.63 19.45
C LEU A 538 16.52 -5.21 18.58
N LYS A 539 16.42 -6.49 18.23
CA LYS A 539 17.39 -7.18 17.40
C LYS A 539 16.70 -8.21 16.54
N ASN A 540 16.97 -8.17 15.24
CA ASN A 540 16.42 -9.14 14.31
C ASN A 540 16.96 -10.54 14.66
N PRO A 541 16.10 -11.52 14.94
CA PRO A 541 16.52 -12.85 15.42
C PRO A 541 17.12 -13.74 14.33
N TRP A 542 17.07 -13.35 13.06
CA TRP A 542 17.75 -14.07 11.99
C TRP A 542 18.99 -13.35 11.51
N THR A 543 18.90 -12.04 11.27
CA THR A 543 20.01 -11.27 10.71
C THR A 543 21.01 -10.86 11.80
N GLU A 544 20.56 -10.84 13.06
CA GLU A 544 21.29 -10.33 14.23
C GLU A 544 21.53 -8.80 14.19
N ASP A 545 20.85 -8.10 13.28
CA ASP A 545 20.95 -6.64 13.19
C ASP A 545 20.21 -5.99 14.36
N ILE A 546 20.84 -4.99 14.97
CA ILE A 546 20.25 -4.21 16.05
C ILE A 546 19.33 -3.13 15.44
N ASN A 547 18.12 -3.02 15.96
CA ASN A 547 17.23 -1.93 15.59
C ASN A 547 17.68 -0.63 16.27
N ASP A 548 18.13 0.31 15.45
CA ASP A 548 18.54 1.64 15.88
C ASP A 548 17.61 2.75 15.36
N ARG A 549 16.44 2.37 14.85
CA ARG A 549 15.45 3.26 14.25
C ARG A 549 14.51 3.84 15.30
N CYS A 550 14.07 5.05 15.06
CA CYS A 550 13.07 5.71 15.88
C CYS A 550 11.67 5.41 15.34
N PRO A 551 10.65 5.33 16.21
CA PRO A 551 9.26 5.31 15.77
C PRO A 551 8.93 6.55 14.94
N ILE A 552 7.98 6.37 14.03
CA ILE A 552 7.48 7.41 13.14
C ILE A 552 6.03 7.70 13.53
N MET A 553 5.69 8.98 13.58
CA MET A 553 4.34 9.50 13.75
C MET A 553 3.87 10.09 12.44
N LEU A 554 2.75 9.60 11.92
CA LEU A 554 2.04 10.14 10.78
C LEU A 554 0.79 10.86 11.29
N VAL A 555 0.60 12.11 10.90
CA VAL A 555 -0.49 12.95 11.38
C VAL A 555 -1.45 13.22 10.23
N CYS A 556 -2.65 12.65 10.29
CA CYS A 556 -3.69 12.88 9.30
C CYS A 556 -4.46 14.16 9.65
N GLN A 557 -4.52 15.09 8.70
CA GLN A 557 -5.19 16.38 8.82
C GLN A 557 -6.25 16.49 7.73
N ASP A 558 -7.47 16.89 8.08
CA ASP A 558 -8.45 17.20 7.04
C ASP A 558 -8.22 18.61 6.49
N CYS A 559 -8.15 18.66 5.17
CA CYS A 559 -7.87 19.82 4.36
C CYS A 559 -9.02 19.98 3.35
N PHE A 560 -8.94 21.00 2.50
CA PHE A 560 -9.88 21.11 1.38
C PHE A 560 -9.31 21.92 0.23
N TRP A 561 -9.83 21.66 -0.96
CA TRP A 561 -9.68 22.54 -2.11
C TRP A 561 -10.73 23.63 -2.07
N ARG A 562 -10.27 24.85 -2.29
CA ARG A 562 -11.12 26.01 -2.51
C ARG A 562 -10.97 26.44 -3.95
N CYS A 563 -12.04 26.33 -4.73
CA CYS A 563 -12.03 26.67 -6.15
C CYS A 563 -12.87 27.91 -6.43
N THR A 564 -12.27 28.89 -7.10
CA THR A 564 -12.91 30.15 -7.49
C THR A 564 -12.70 30.44 -8.97
N VAL A 565 -13.65 31.13 -9.61
CA VAL A 565 -13.58 31.46 -11.04
C VAL A 565 -12.36 32.34 -11.36
N GLN A 566 -12.00 33.26 -10.46
CA GLN A 566 -10.89 34.21 -10.67
C GLN A 566 -9.52 33.62 -10.29
N GLY A 567 -9.44 32.91 -9.16
CA GLY A 567 -8.19 32.41 -8.59
C GLY A 567 -7.77 31.02 -9.06
N GLY A 568 -8.70 30.22 -9.58
CA GLY A 568 -8.49 28.79 -9.78
C GLY A 568 -8.63 28.01 -8.48
N CYS A 569 -7.80 26.99 -8.27
CA CYS A 569 -7.86 26.12 -7.10
C CYS A 569 -6.72 26.42 -6.12
N GLU A 570 -7.08 26.62 -4.87
CA GLU A 570 -6.17 26.78 -3.74
C GLU A 570 -6.33 25.59 -2.79
N TYR A 571 -5.23 25.09 -2.25
CA TYR A 571 -5.24 24.02 -1.24
C TYR A 571 -5.13 24.64 0.15
N ILE A 572 -6.07 24.33 1.04
CA ILE A 572 -6.15 24.93 2.38
C ILE A 572 -5.91 23.85 3.43
N CYS A 573 -4.82 24.04 4.20
CA CYS A 573 -4.39 23.14 5.28
C CYS A 573 -4.31 23.84 6.65
N ASN A 574 -4.91 25.03 6.82
CA ASN A 574 -4.61 25.89 7.97
C ASN A 574 -5.86 26.36 8.74
N ASN A 575 -5.72 26.47 10.06
CA ASN A 575 -6.78 26.72 11.06
C ASN A 575 -7.60 28.00 10.85
N LYS A 576 -7.05 29.02 10.17
CA LYS A 576 -7.68 30.36 10.10
C LYS A 576 -8.93 30.42 9.23
N TYR A 577 -9.16 29.45 8.36
CA TYR A 577 -10.31 29.47 7.46
C TYR A 577 -11.61 29.06 8.18
N PHE A 578 -11.53 28.10 9.11
CA PHE A 578 -12.68 27.60 9.87
C PHE A 578 -13.10 28.49 11.06
N VAL A 579 -12.28 29.48 11.44
CA VAL A 579 -12.51 30.35 12.61
C VAL A 579 -13.32 31.61 12.27
N LYS A 580 -13.57 31.91 10.99
CA LYS A 580 -14.50 32.99 10.62
C LYS A 580 -15.93 32.49 10.67
N GLU A 581 -16.64 32.92 11.72
CA GLU A 581 -18.12 32.94 11.93
C GLU A 581 -18.62 32.30 13.26
N LYS A 582 -17.95 32.56 14.38
CA LYS A 582 -18.60 32.52 15.71
C LYS A 582 -18.42 33.80 16.55
N THR A 583 -18.14 34.92 15.89
CA THR A 583 -18.25 36.26 16.49
C THR A 583 -19.20 37.10 15.64
N GLY A 584 -20.46 36.69 15.62
CA GLY A 584 -21.59 37.53 15.22
C GLY A 584 -22.46 37.73 16.44
N THR A 585 -22.22 38.80 17.18
CA THR A 585 -23.31 39.51 17.82
C THR A 585 -24.10 40.16 16.68
N ASP A 586 -25.24 39.58 16.36
CA ASP A 586 -26.53 40.24 16.09
C ASP A 586 -27.65 39.21 16.26
#